data_AF-A0A1B0CNQ3-F1
#
_entry.id   AF-A0A1B0CNQ3-F1
#
_cell.length_a   1.000
_cell.length_b   1.000
_cell.length_c   1.000
_cell.angle_alpha   90.00
_cell.angle_beta   90.00
_cell.angle_gamma   90.00
#
_symmetry.space_group_name_H-M   'P 1'
#
loop_
_entity.id
_entity.type
_entity.pdbx_description
1 polymer ?
#
loop_
_entity_poly.entity_id
_entity_poly.type
_entity_poly.pdbx_seq_one_letter_code
_entity_poly.pdbx_strand_id
1 'polypeptide(L)'
;MKMANKIILLLLSILLKHISASQHAFNASEISEVWPTETDSDTDSGQKRGRNQGWSTWSEWSMCSRSCDGGVAQQLRRCHSPQGCRGEPIRYKICNMQPCPETQDFRAHQCAAYDDVPYDGSLFKWTPHYDYTEPCALTCRGQPAHLPDEAVSGGSVENESGVDDEPSVIVQLSPRVQDGTRCRPGSLDMC
;
A
#
# COMPACT_ATOMS: atom_id res chain seq x y z
N MET A 1 -33.27 50.62 -3.56
CA MET A 1 -31.85 50.21 -3.39
C MET A 1 -31.54 49.53 -2.03
N LYS A 2 -32.51 48.89 -1.35
CA LYS A 2 -32.30 48.16 -0.07
C LYS A 2 -32.48 46.63 -0.18
N MET A 3 -32.96 46.12 -1.32
CA MET A 3 -33.18 44.68 -1.55
C MET A 3 -31.96 43.99 -2.18
N ALA A 4 -31.20 44.67 -3.04
CA ALA A 4 -29.97 44.13 -3.62
C ALA A 4 -28.90 43.81 -2.56
N ASN A 5 -28.81 44.62 -1.49
CA ASN A 5 -27.81 44.43 -0.44
C ASN A 5 -28.13 43.23 0.47
N LYS A 6 -29.42 42.88 0.65
CA LYS A 6 -29.83 41.68 1.40
C LYS A 6 -29.56 40.40 0.62
N ILE A 7 -29.73 40.42 -0.70
CA ILE A 7 -29.44 39.29 -1.58
C ILE A 7 -27.93 39.05 -1.65
N ILE A 8 -27.12 40.11 -1.75
CA ILE A 8 -25.64 39.99 -1.74
C ILE A 8 -25.14 39.45 -0.39
N LEU A 9 -25.71 39.88 0.74
CA LEU A 9 -25.37 39.33 2.06
C LEU A 9 -25.82 37.87 2.24
N LEU A 10 -26.98 37.48 1.71
CA LEU A 10 -27.45 36.09 1.72
C LEU A 10 -26.55 35.20 0.85
N LEU A 11 -26.20 35.66 -0.37
CA LEU A 11 -25.29 34.95 -1.27
C LEU A 11 -23.87 34.82 -0.69
N LEU A 12 -23.34 35.87 -0.05
CA LEU A 12 -22.06 35.80 0.67
C LEU A 12 -22.11 34.83 1.86
N SER A 13 -23.22 34.79 2.60
CA SER A 13 -23.39 33.85 3.72
C SER A 13 -23.55 32.39 3.27
N ILE A 14 -24.13 32.16 2.09
CA ILE A 14 -24.28 30.84 1.48
C ILE A 14 -22.93 30.39 0.88
N LEU A 15 -22.20 31.29 0.21
CA LEU A 15 -20.83 31.06 -0.28
C LEU A 15 -19.85 30.77 0.89
N LEU A 16 -19.98 31.46 2.03
CA LEU A 16 -19.17 31.18 3.23
C LEU A 16 -19.55 29.86 3.92
N LYS A 17 -20.81 29.41 3.83
CA LYS A 17 -21.25 28.08 4.32
C LYS A 17 -20.85 26.93 3.39
N HIS A 18 -20.62 27.18 2.10
CA HIS A 18 -20.11 26.18 1.15
C HIS A 18 -18.58 26.01 1.19
N ILE A 19 -17.84 26.90 1.86
CA ILE A 19 -16.37 26.79 2.00
C ILE A 19 -15.98 25.91 3.22
N SER A 20 -16.92 25.54 4.10
CA SER A 20 -16.63 24.75 5.30
C SER A 20 -17.00 23.26 5.24
N ALA A 21 -17.17 22.67 4.06
CA ALA A 21 -17.39 21.23 3.92
C ALA A 21 -16.22 20.58 3.16
N SER A 22 -15.46 19.74 3.88
CA SER A 22 -14.32 18.93 3.44
C SER A 22 -12.93 19.59 3.51
N GLN A 23 -12.52 19.93 4.74
CA GLN A 23 -11.14 19.67 5.17
C GLN A 23 -11.21 18.47 6.12
N HIS A 24 -11.18 17.25 5.58
CA HIS A 24 -10.60 16.16 6.34
C HIS A 24 -9.09 16.34 6.28
N ALA A 25 -8.57 17.16 7.19
CA ALA A 25 -7.19 16.99 7.63
C ALA A 25 -7.11 15.56 8.18
N PHE A 26 -6.35 14.68 7.52
CA PHE A 26 -5.92 13.43 8.13
C PHE A 26 -5.10 13.80 9.36
N ASN A 27 -5.76 13.78 10.51
CA ASN A 27 -5.11 13.94 11.79
C ASN A 27 -4.27 12.68 12.04
N ALA A 28 -2.97 12.84 12.25
CA ALA A 28 -2.02 11.75 12.50
C ALA A 28 -2.20 11.08 13.88
N SER A 29 -3.42 11.13 14.45
CA SER A 29 -3.77 10.58 15.76
C SER A 29 -4.95 9.61 15.72
N GLU A 30 -5.41 9.20 14.53
CA GLU A 30 -6.57 8.30 14.37
C GLU A 30 -6.25 7.08 13.49
N ILE A 31 -5.07 6.49 13.72
CA ILE A 31 -4.99 5.04 13.71
C ILE A 31 -5.21 4.64 15.15
N SER A 32 -6.48 4.51 15.56
CA SER A 32 -6.78 3.62 16.67
C SER A 32 -6.42 2.24 16.17
N GLU A 33 -5.20 1.85 16.49
CA GLU A 33 -4.73 0.48 16.45
C GLU A 33 -5.89 -0.42 16.91
N VAL A 34 -6.38 -1.28 16.00
CA VAL A 34 -7.31 -2.34 16.35
C VAL A 34 -6.50 -3.33 17.18
N TRP A 35 -6.32 -2.98 18.45
CA TRP A 35 -5.82 -3.89 19.45
C TRP A 35 -6.99 -4.73 19.92
N PRO A 36 -6.85 -6.07 19.97
CA PRO A 36 -7.72 -6.86 20.81
C PRO A 36 -7.64 -6.27 22.21
N THR A 37 -8.77 -5.79 22.73
CA THR A 37 -8.90 -5.52 24.16
C THR A 37 -8.82 -6.86 24.86
N GLU A 38 -7.63 -7.25 25.31
CA GLU A 38 -7.49 -8.36 26.23
C GLU A 38 -8.21 -7.96 27.51
N THR A 39 -9.38 -8.56 27.72
CA THR A 39 -9.99 -8.67 29.03
C THR A 39 -9.04 -9.52 29.87
N ASP A 40 -8.10 -8.89 30.55
CA ASP A 40 -7.27 -9.52 31.58
C ASP A 40 -8.19 -9.95 32.73
N SER A 41 -8.70 -11.17 32.63
CA SER A 41 -9.21 -11.92 33.77
C SER A 41 -8.03 -12.56 34.50
N ASP A 42 -7.19 -11.75 35.13
CA ASP A 42 -6.18 -12.25 36.06
C ASP A 42 -6.45 -11.73 37.47
N THR A 43 -6.53 -12.70 38.38
CA THR A 43 -6.90 -12.54 39.78
C THR A 43 -5.74 -11.85 40.50
N ASP A 44 -5.91 -10.59 40.87
CA ASP A 44 -4.88 -9.80 41.58
C ASP A 44 -4.59 -10.39 42.96
N SER A 45 -3.50 -11.15 43.02
CA SER A 45 -2.77 -11.50 44.23
C SER A 45 -1.47 -10.71 44.27
N GLY A 46 -1.56 -9.39 44.42
CA GLY A 46 -0.54 -8.51 44.99
C GLY A 46 0.91 -8.76 44.61
N GLN A 47 1.41 -8.05 43.60
CA GLN A 47 2.86 -7.92 43.38
C GLN A 47 3.26 -6.45 43.14
N LYS A 48 3.77 -5.87 44.23
CA LYS A 48 4.76 -4.79 44.36
C LYS A 48 5.29 -4.16 43.07
N ARG A 49 5.24 -2.81 43.06
CA ARG A 49 5.94 -1.87 42.16
C ARG A 49 7.30 -2.40 41.64
N GLY A 50 7.29 -2.95 40.43
CA GLY A 50 8.47 -3.26 39.63
C GLY A 50 8.89 -2.06 38.80
N ARG A 51 9.95 -1.40 39.24
CA ARG A 51 10.68 -0.33 38.56
C ARG A 51 11.26 -0.90 37.23
N ASN A 52 11.00 -0.22 36.12
CA ASN A 52 11.49 -0.49 34.76
C ASN A 52 10.93 -1.77 34.13
N GLN A 53 9.66 -1.75 33.74
CA GLN A 53 9.10 -2.80 32.87
C GLN A 53 9.71 -2.61 31.47
N GLY A 54 10.54 -3.55 31.03
CA GLY A 54 11.20 -3.49 29.72
C GLY A 54 10.23 -3.76 28.57
N TRP A 55 10.57 -4.70 27.70
CA TRP A 55 9.63 -5.20 26.70
C TRP A 55 8.46 -5.96 27.34
N SER A 56 7.26 -5.80 26.80
CA SER A 56 6.14 -6.71 27.04
C SER A 56 6.44 -8.12 26.51
N THR A 57 5.56 -9.08 26.82
CA THR A 57 5.47 -10.32 26.07
C THR A 57 5.15 -10.02 24.59
N TRP A 58 5.57 -10.92 23.70
CA TRP A 58 5.16 -10.86 22.31
C TRP A 58 3.67 -11.16 22.20
N SER A 59 2.98 -10.45 21.31
CA SER A 59 1.61 -10.76 20.90
C SER A 59 1.53 -12.15 20.28
N GLU A 60 0.32 -12.65 20.04
CA GLU A 60 0.11 -13.74 19.09
C GLU A 60 0.55 -13.35 17.67
N TRP A 61 0.88 -14.35 16.86
CA TRP A 61 1.20 -14.13 15.45
C TRP A 61 -0.02 -13.61 14.70
N SER A 62 0.19 -12.63 13.82
CA SER A 62 -0.82 -12.22 12.86
C SER A 62 -1.18 -13.39 11.94
N MET A 63 -2.32 -13.23 11.25
CA MET A 63 -2.60 -14.06 10.08
C MET A 63 -1.47 -13.89 9.06
N CYS A 64 -1.21 -14.96 8.31
CA CYS A 64 -0.24 -14.92 7.22
C CYS A 64 -0.78 -14.00 6.11
N SER A 65 0.08 -13.14 5.56
CA SER A 65 -0.30 -12.22 4.48
C SER A 65 -0.75 -12.94 3.20
N ARG A 66 -0.31 -14.20 3.01
CA ARG A 66 -0.67 -15.05 1.88
C ARG A 66 -1.11 -16.42 2.36
N SER A 67 -2.02 -17.04 1.62
CA SER A 67 -2.51 -18.40 1.88
C SER A 67 -1.71 -19.49 1.15
N CYS A 68 -0.82 -19.13 0.23
CA CYS A 68 0.05 -20.04 -0.54
C CYS A 68 1.24 -19.29 -1.15
N ASP A 69 2.22 -20.06 -1.62
CA ASP A 69 3.51 -19.69 -2.22
C ASP A 69 4.33 -18.71 -1.35
N GLY A 70 4.16 -18.83 -0.04
CA GLY A 70 4.89 -18.09 0.98
C GLY A 70 4.29 -16.72 1.27
N GLY A 71 4.05 -16.43 2.54
CA GLY A 71 3.66 -15.11 3.04
C GLY A 71 4.40 -14.76 4.32
N VAL A 72 4.09 -13.59 4.87
CA VAL A 72 4.71 -13.11 6.11
C VAL A 72 3.65 -13.01 7.21
N ALA A 73 4.01 -13.45 8.41
CA ALA A 73 3.26 -13.18 9.63
C ALA A 73 4.15 -12.41 10.60
N GLN A 74 3.54 -11.54 11.41
CA GLN A 74 4.26 -10.68 12.35
C GLN A 74 3.80 -10.85 13.78
N GLN A 75 4.67 -10.53 14.72
CA GLN A 75 4.37 -10.36 16.14
C GLN A 75 4.89 -9.02 16.62
N LEU A 76 4.17 -8.45 17.57
CA LEU A 76 4.44 -7.14 18.14
C LEU A 76 4.73 -7.25 19.63
N ARG A 77 5.52 -6.34 20.18
CA ARG A 77 5.70 -6.14 21.61
C ARG A 77 5.84 -4.65 21.91
N ARG A 78 5.43 -4.24 23.10
CA ARG A 78 5.50 -2.84 23.53
C ARG A 78 6.67 -2.61 24.46
N CYS A 79 7.30 -1.45 24.36
CA CYS A 79 8.32 -1.04 25.33
C CYS A 79 7.66 -0.22 26.43
N HIS A 80 7.78 -0.68 27.67
CA HIS A 80 7.25 0.04 28.84
C HIS A 80 8.34 0.80 29.60
N SER A 81 9.59 0.77 29.11
CA SER A 81 10.74 1.43 29.73
C SER A 81 10.81 2.90 29.28
N PRO A 82 10.88 3.87 30.21
CA PRO A 82 11.00 5.29 29.86
C PRO A 82 12.35 5.63 29.21
N GLN A 83 13.37 4.77 29.38
CA GLN A 83 14.69 4.94 28.76
C GLN A 83 14.76 4.31 27.36
N GLY A 84 13.63 3.79 26.86
CA GLY A 84 13.59 2.95 25.67
C GLY A 84 14.01 1.50 25.96
N CYS A 85 13.82 0.66 24.96
CA CYS A 85 14.16 -0.76 25.01
C CYS A 85 15.08 -1.09 23.85
N ARG A 86 16.09 -1.95 24.08
CA ARG A 86 17.00 -2.41 23.03
C ARG A 86 16.37 -3.57 22.25
N GLY A 87 16.46 -3.50 20.92
CA GLY A 87 15.92 -4.48 19.98
C GLY A 87 14.63 -4.00 19.30
N GLU A 88 14.05 -4.85 18.47
CA GLU A 88 12.97 -4.49 17.58
C GLU A 88 11.59 -4.68 18.26
N PRO A 89 10.62 -3.78 18.01
CA PRO A 89 9.25 -3.94 18.51
C PRO A 89 8.43 -4.95 17.71
N ILE A 90 8.95 -5.40 16.57
CA ILE A 90 8.27 -6.30 15.62
C ILE A 90 9.22 -7.45 15.26
N ARG A 91 8.67 -8.65 15.09
CA ARG A 91 9.38 -9.77 14.46
C ARG A 91 8.50 -10.45 13.41
N TYR A 92 9.14 -11.07 12.44
CA TYR A 92 8.49 -11.68 11.29
C TYR A 92 8.81 -13.16 11.18
N LYS A 93 7.93 -13.91 10.54
CA LYS A 93 8.19 -15.27 10.07
C LYS A 93 7.57 -15.49 8.69
N ILE A 94 8.17 -16.39 7.93
CA ILE A 94 7.59 -16.90 6.70
C ILE A 94 6.55 -17.98 7.03
N CYS A 95 5.43 -17.98 6.33
CA CYS A 95 4.33 -18.94 6.49
C CYS A 95 3.76 -19.35 5.14
N ASN A 96 2.95 -20.43 5.13
CA ASN A 96 2.17 -20.85 3.95
C ASN A 96 2.99 -21.10 2.67
N MET A 97 4.09 -21.86 2.79
CA MET A 97 5.05 -22.15 1.70
C MET A 97 4.56 -23.14 0.65
N GLN A 98 3.40 -23.77 0.84
CA GLN A 98 2.78 -24.65 -0.18
C GLN A 98 2.51 -23.86 -1.48
N PRO A 99 2.73 -24.44 -2.67
CA PRO A 99 2.48 -23.75 -3.93
C PRO A 99 1.00 -23.36 -4.08
N CYS A 100 0.74 -22.27 -4.80
CA CYS A 100 -0.61 -21.88 -5.17
C CYS A 100 -1.17 -22.80 -6.28
N PRO A 101 -2.49 -23.04 -6.34
CA PRO A 101 -3.11 -23.81 -7.42
C PRO A 101 -2.85 -23.23 -8.81
N GLU A 102 -2.79 -21.89 -8.88
CA GLU A 102 -2.43 -21.14 -10.08
C GLU A 102 -1.13 -20.39 -9.83
N THR A 103 -0.23 -20.40 -10.82
CA THR A 103 1.00 -19.61 -10.78
C THR A 103 0.66 -18.14 -10.94
N GLN A 104 0.78 -17.39 -9.85
CA GLN A 104 0.45 -15.97 -9.78
C GLN A 104 1.67 -15.19 -9.29
N ASP A 105 2.15 -14.23 -10.10
CA ASP A 105 3.13 -13.26 -9.62
C ASP A 105 2.39 -12.16 -8.84
N PHE A 106 2.56 -12.17 -7.51
CA PHE A 106 1.90 -11.23 -6.61
C PHE A 106 2.34 -9.78 -6.88
N ARG A 107 3.56 -9.55 -7.35
CA ARG A 107 4.00 -8.21 -7.75
C ARG A 107 3.30 -7.77 -9.04
N ALA A 108 3.09 -8.70 -9.97
CA ALA A 108 2.36 -8.42 -11.20
C ALA A 108 0.90 -8.02 -10.95
N HIS A 109 0.21 -8.69 -10.02
CA HIS A 109 -1.13 -8.30 -9.61
C HIS A 109 -1.18 -6.89 -9.01
N GLN A 110 -0.18 -6.52 -8.21
CA GLN A 110 -0.08 -5.18 -7.63
C GLN A 110 0.17 -4.10 -8.69
N CYS A 111 0.99 -4.37 -9.70
CA CYS A 111 1.15 -3.46 -10.84
C CYS A 111 -0.13 -3.35 -11.65
N ALA A 112 -0.76 -4.48 -12.00
CA ALA A 112 -1.97 -4.53 -12.82
C ALA A 112 -3.18 -3.84 -12.17
N ALA A 113 -3.19 -3.67 -10.84
CA ALA A 113 -4.21 -2.88 -10.15
C ALA A 113 -4.25 -1.40 -10.60
N TYR A 114 -3.22 -0.91 -11.29
CA TYR A 114 -3.13 0.44 -11.85
C TYR A 114 -3.46 0.50 -13.35
N ASP A 115 -3.81 -0.62 -14.00
CA ASP A 115 -4.06 -0.65 -15.45
C ASP A 115 -5.23 0.26 -15.86
N ASP A 116 -6.26 0.38 -15.01
CA ASP A 116 -7.44 1.21 -15.25
C ASP A 116 -7.30 2.65 -14.69
N VAL A 117 -6.11 3.02 -14.21
CA VAL A 117 -5.83 4.33 -13.62
C VAL A 117 -4.91 5.12 -14.57
N PRO A 118 -5.37 6.26 -15.13
CA PRO A 118 -4.53 7.08 -16.00
C PRO A 118 -3.29 7.62 -15.28
N TYR A 119 -2.12 7.39 -15.86
CA TYR A 119 -0.85 8.01 -15.48
C TYR A 119 -0.49 9.07 -16.52
N ASP A 120 -0.32 10.31 -16.06
CA ASP A 120 -0.10 11.47 -16.95
C ASP A 120 -1.14 11.55 -18.09
N GLY A 121 -2.40 11.29 -17.74
CA GLY A 121 -3.53 11.33 -18.68
C GLY A 121 -3.64 10.14 -19.65
N SER A 122 -2.74 9.17 -19.60
CA SER A 122 -2.73 7.99 -20.48
C SER A 122 -2.88 6.69 -19.70
N LEU A 123 -3.52 5.68 -20.31
CA LEU A 123 -3.60 4.34 -19.74
C LEU A 123 -2.39 3.51 -20.16
N PHE A 124 -1.91 2.69 -19.22
CA PHE A 124 -0.76 1.83 -19.41
C PHE A 124 -1.11 0.42 -18.97
N LYS A 125 -0.53 -0.57 -19.64
CA LYS A 125 -0.42 -1.92 -19.13
C LYS A 125 0.81 -2.01 -18.24
N TRP A 126 0.61 -2.21 -16.94
CA TRP A 126 1.69 -2.22 -15.96
C TRP A 126 2.19 -3.64 -15.71
N THR A 127 3.52 -3.80 -15.73
CA THR A 127 4.18 -5.05 -15.34
C THR A 127 5.30 -4.78 -14.34
N PRO A 128 5.73 -5.78 -13.56
CA PRO A 128 6.80 -5.59 -12.58
C PRO A 128 8.11 -5.09 -13.20
N HIS A 129 8.72 -4.11 -12.54
CA HIS A 129 10.12 -3.74 -12.72
C HIS A 129 10.85 -3.98 -11.39
N TYR A 130 11.95 -4.75 -11.44
CA TYR A 130 12.69 -5.14 -10.24
C TYR A 130 13.89 -4.22 -10.03
N ASP A 131 13.76 -3.28 -9.10
CA ASP A 131 14.86 -2.46 -8.62
C ASP A 131 15.67 -3.22 -7.56
N TYR A 132 16.99 -3.35 -7.75
CA TYR A 132 17.87 -4.04 -6.80
C TYR A 132 18.24 -3.18 -5.58
N THR A 133 18.05 -1.86 -5.68
CA THR A 133 18.31 -0.86 -4.64
C THR A 133 17.14 -0.79 -3.66
N GLU A 134 15.92 -0.72 -4.20
CA GLU A 134 14.68 -0.66 -3.42
C GLU A 134 13.77 -1.86 -3.77
N PRO A 135 14.17 -3.10 -3.42
CA PRO A 135 13.48 -4.30 -3.88
C PRO A 135 12.06 -4.44 -3.36
N CYS A 136 11.67 -3.69 -2.32
CA CYS A 136 10.32 -3.72 -1.76
C CYS A 136 9.45 -2.53 -2.18
N ALA A 137 9.96 -1.60 -2.98
CA ALA A 137 9.12 -0.60 -3.63
C ALA A 137 8.32 -1.26 -4.77
N LEU A 138 7.10 -0.79 -5.02
CA LEU A 138 6.30 -1.22 -6.16
C LEU A 138 6.69 -0.38 -7.38
N THR A 139 7.81 -0.76 -7.99
CA THR A 139 8.24 -0.19 -9.27
C THR A 139 7.67 -1.02 -10.41
N CYS A 140 6.99 -0.35 -11.34
CA CYS A 140 6.32 -0.97 -12.47
C CYS A 140 6.77 -0.31 -13.77
N ARG A 141 6.82 -1.09 -14.84
CA ARG A 141 6.99 -0.61 -16.21
C ARG A 141 5.63 -0.54 -16.89
N GLY A 142 5.28 0.61 -17.44
CA GLY A 142 4.06 0.85 -18.18
C GLY A 142 4.33 0.80 -19.67
N GLN A 143 3.58 -0.04 -20.38
CA GLN A 143 3.47 -0.02 -21.85
C GLN A 143 2.18 0.72 -22.22
N PRO A 144 2.20 1.72 -23.12
CA PRO A 144 0.98 2.39 -23.55
C PRO A 144 -0.08 1.37 -23.98
N ALA A 145 -1.28 1.47 -23.42
CA ALA A 145 -2.36 0.60 -23.86
C ALA A 145 -2.75 1.04 -25.29
N HIS A 146 -2.40 0.25 -26.30
CA HIS A 146 -2.87 0.47 -27.67
C HIS A 146 -4.41 0.46 -27.65
N LEU A 147 -5.03 1.64 -27.72
CA LEU A 147 -6.45 1.73 -27.97
C LEU A 147 -6.68 1.11 -29.36
N PRO A 148 -7.62 0.16 -29.53
CA PRO A 148 -7.89 -0.39 -30.85
C PRO A 148 -8.30 0.77 -31.76
N ASP A 149 -7.46 1.06 -32.76
CA ASP A 149 -7.68 2.11 -33.74
C ASP A 149 -9.10 1.99 -34.30
N GLU A 150 -9.89 3.05 -34.16
CA GLU A 150 -11.07 3.20 -34.99
C GLU A 150 -10.62 3.20 -36.46
N ALA A 151 -10.83 2.05 -37.12
CA ALA A 151 -10.99 1.89 -38.56
C ALA A 151 -10.20 2.88 -39.46
N VAL A 152 -8.87 2.80 -39.49
CA VAL A 152 -8.10 3.35 -40.62
C VAL A 152 -8.06 2.31 -41.73
N SER A 153 -8.98 2.46 -42.67
CA SER A 153 -9.03 1.70 -43.92
C SER A 153 -7.84 2.04 -44.82
N GLY A 154 -6.99 1.04 -45.08
CA GLY A 154 -6.24 0.92 -46.33
C GLY A 154 -4.82 1.49 -46.33
N GLY A 155 -3.84 0.58 -46.42
CA GLY A 155 -2.47 0.91 -46.79
C GLY A 155 -1.51 -0.23 -46.49
N SER A 156 -1.27 -1.10 -47.47
CA SER A 156 -0.20 -2.09 -47.46
C SER A 156 1.17 -1.42 -47.54
N VAL A 157 2.04 -1.62 -46.54
CA VAL A 157 3.49 -1.45 -46.70
C VAL A 157 4.19 -2.58 -45.97
N GLU A 158 5.09 -3.24 -46.69
CA GLU A 158 5.93 -4.34 -46.24
C GLU A 158 7.11 -3.83 -45.39
N ASN A 159 7.27 -4.42 -44.21
CA ASN A 159 8.52 -4.77 -43.52
C ASN A 159 9.67 -3.73 -43.50
N GLU A 160 9.70 -2.88 -42.47
CA GLU A 160 10.96 -2.38 -41.89
C GLU A 160 11.09 -2.93 -40.47
N SER A 161 12.16 -3.68 -40.23
CA SER A 161 12.62 -4.06 -38.90
C SER A 161 13.24 -2.85 -38.17
N GLY A 162 12.45 -1.81 -38.00
CA GLY A 162 12.62 -0.86 -36.92
C GLY A 162 11.94 -1.45 -35.71
N VAL A 163 12.72 -1.95 -34.74
CA VAL A 163 12.20 -2.05 -33.38
C VAL A 163 12.05 -0.60 -32.93
N ASP A 164 10.92 0.02 -33.24
CA ASP A 164 10.52 1.24 -32.58
C ASP A 164 10.44 0.86 -31.10
N ASP A 165 11.41 1.32 -30.31
CA ASP A 165 11.39 1.21 -28.86
C ASP A 165 10.09 1.86 -28.38
N GLU A 166 9.04 1.05 -28.24
CA GLU A 166 7.75 1.50 -27.74
C GLU A 166 8.03 2.22 -26.42
N PRO A 167 7.65 3.51 -26.29
CA PRO A 167 8.08 4.32 -25.17
C PRO A 167 7.45 3.74 -23.90
N SER A 168 8.25 3.01 -23.13
CA SER A 168 7.87 2.48 -21.82
C SER A 168 8.31 3.43 -20.72
N VAL A 169 7.45 3.60 -19.73
CA VAL A 169 7.77 4.39 -18.53
C VAL A 169 8.06 3.46 -17.36
N ILE A 170 9.04 3.78 -16.54
CA ILE A 170 9.31 3.07 -15.29
C ILE A 170 8.96 4.01 -14.15
N VAL A 171 8.02 3.59 -13.31
CA VAL A 171 7.45 4.43 -12.26
C VAL A 171 7.33 3.64 -10.98
N GLN A 172 7.69 4.25 -9.85
CA GLN A 172 7.34 3.73 -8.53
C GLN A 172 5.90 4.12 -8.21
N LEU A 173 4.97 3.17 -8.37
CA LEU A 173 3.54 3.39 -8.12
C LEU A 173 3.19 3.37 -6.63
N SER A 174 3.99 2.67 -5.81
CA SER A 174 3.86 2.67 -4.35
C SER A 174 5.22 2.53 -3.67
N PRO A 175 5.44 3.18 -2.50
CA PRO A 175 6.68 3.03 -1.73
C PRO A 175 6.89 1.62 -1.19
N ARG A 176 5.85 0.79 -1.11
CA ARG A 176 5.94 -0.59 -0.62
C ARG A 176 4.99 -1.51 -1.38
N VAL A 177 5.48 -2.72 -1.68
CA VAL A 177 4.65 -3.86 -2.05
C VAL A 177 3.93 -4.43 -0.82
N GLN A 178 2.88 -5.22 -1.03
CA GLN A 178 2.18 -5.95 0.02
C GLN A 178 3.08 -7.01 0.66
N ASP A 179 2.94 -7.21 1.97
CA ASP A 179 3.71 -8.22 2.72
C ASP A 179 3.50 -9.62 2.14
N GLY A 180 4.55 -10.44 2.09
CA GLY A 180 4.62 -11.70 1.36
C GLY A 180 5.01 -11.59 -0.12
N THR A 181 5.29 -10.40 -0.66
CA THR A 181 5.75 -10.24 -2.04
C THR A 181 7.25 -10.52 -2.10
N ARG A 182 7.69 -11.34 -3.05
CA ARG A 182 9.13 -11.63 -3.19
C ARG A 182 9.92 -10.37 -3.53
N CYS A 183 11.06 -10.18 -2.87
CA CYS A 183 11.98 -9.08 -3.14
C CYS A 183 12.55 -9.15 -4.56
N ARG A 184 12.85 -10.37 -5.02
CA ARG A 184 13.49 -10.65 -6.31
C ARG A 184 12.89 -11.91 -6.95
N PRO A 185 12.89 -12.02 -8.28
CA PRO A 185 12.47 -13.24 -8.95
C PRO A 185 13.30 -14.43 -8.49
N GLY A 186 12.63 -15.52 -8.10
CA GLY A 186 13.28 -16.75 -7.63
C GLY A 186 13.91 -16.70 -6.23
N SER A 187 13.91 -15.56 -5.53
CA SER A 187 14.37 -15.50 -4.13
C SER A 187 13.27 -15.93 -3.15
N LEU A 188 13.68 -16.48 -2.01
CA LEU A 188 12.83 -16.68 -0.83
C LEU A 188 12.70 -15.43 0.04
N ASP A 189 13.48 -14.38 -0.23
CA ASP A 189 13.38 -13.12 0.48
C ASP A 189 12.03 -12.45 0.19
N MET A 190 11.33 -12.06 1.26
CA MET A 190 10.03 -11.42 1.20
C MET A 190 10.10 -10.00 1.72
N CYS A 191 9.45 -9.12 0.97
CA CYS A 191 8.79 -7.95 1.50
C CYS A 191 7.50 -8.47 2.15
#